data_AF-A0A8H5GG25-F1
#
_entry.id   AF-A0A8H5GG25-F1
#
_cell.length_a   1.000
_cell.length_b   1.000
_cell.length_c   1.000
_cell.angle_alpha   90.00
_cell.angle_beta   90.00
_cell.angle_gamma   90.00
#
_symmetry.space_group_name_H-M   'P 1'
#
loop_
_entity.id
_entity.type
_entity.pdbx_description
1 polymer ?
#
loop_
_entity_poly.entity_id
_entity_poly.type
_entity_poly.pdbx_seq_one_letter_code
_entity_poly.pdbx_strand_id
1 'polypeptide(L)'
;MLRLYALALWISCLAALVAAIPTFEHLTGWDDDMGSLVPGAAYVSVIGRRDAGFPKTRYLNVHDEGAPGNLTATTEDRRPEWFYIRKNQLYQVINSTAIYPVNIKNMTGTSDFPLQILSGQKKTGNRYGSWRWQGSMLFYEEGKMSNSGLFYECLISGGRPGIFTFLQPTKTPDKCSPVTLHAFNKLFLKEQPDVPL
;
A
#
# COMPACT_ATOMS: atom_id res chain seq x y z
N MET A 1 42.42 0.67 -50.99
CA MET A 1 41.87 -0.38 -50.08
C MET A 1 41.97 -0.01 -48.61
N LEU A 2 43.12 0.42 -48.07
CA LEU A 2 43.30 0.71 -46.64
C LEU A 2 42.28 1.70 -46.03
N ARG A 3 41.89 2.75 -46.78
CA ARG A 3 40.89 3.75 -46.33
C ARG A 3 39.48 3.19 -46.15
N LEU A 4 39.08 2.20 -46.95
CA LEU A 4 37.75 1.58 -46.84
C LEU A 4 37.67 0.67 -45.60
N TYR A 5 38.75 -0.06 -45.30
CA TYR A 5 38.83 -0.88 -44.08
C TYR A 5 38.80 -0.04 -42.80
N ALA A 6 39.52 1.09 -42.78
CA ALA A 6 39.50 2.00 -41.63
C ALA A 6 38.10 2.58 -41.36
N LEU A 7 37.36 2.92 -42.41
CA LEU A 7 36.01 3.47 -42.29
C LEU A 7 35.01 2.41 -41.82
N ALA A 8 35.12 1.17 -42.31
CA ALA A 8 34.30 0.05 -41.84
C ALA A 8 34.56 -0.28 -40.36
N LEU A 9 35.83 -0.26 -39.92
CA LEU A 9 36.21 -0.47 -38.52
C LEU A 9 35.66 0.63 -37.60
N TRP A 10 35.72 1.89 -38.06
CA TRP A 10 35.18 3.02 -37.30
C TRP A 10 33.65 2.94 -37.16
N ILE A 11 32.92 2.61 -38.24
CA ILE A 11 31.47 2.40 -38.18
C ILE A 11 31.11 1.22 -37.27
N SER A 12 31.86 0.12 -37.35
CA SER A 12 31.63 -1.05 -36.48
C SER A 12 31.86 -0.72 -35.00
N CYS A 13 32.88 0.07 -34.67
CA CYS A 13 33.10 0.54 -33.29
C CYS A 13 31.96 1.46 -32.81
N LEU A 14 31.45 2.34 -33.66
CA LEU A 14 30.32 3.20 -33.31
C LEU A 14 29.02 2.40 -33.10
N ALA A 15 28.75 1.41 -33.95
CA ALA A 15 27.59 0.53 -33.79
C ALA A 15 27.67 -0.29 -32.49
N ALA A 16 28.87 -0.78 -32.13
CA ALA A 16 29.10 -1.48 -30.87
C ALA A 16 28.92 -0.57 -29.65
N LEU A 17 29.33 0.70 -29.74
CA LEU A 17 29.09 1.70 -28.68
C LEU A 17 27.61 1.98 -28.45
N VAL A 18 26.79 2.02 -29.51
CA VAL A 18 25.33 2.22 -29.38
C VAL A 18 24.65 0.97 -28.82
N ALA A 19 25.08 -0.24 -29.21
CA ALA A 19 24.53 -1.49 -28.70
C ALA A 19 24.95 -1.81 -27.24
N ALA A 20 26.01 -1.17 -26.74
CA ALA A 20 26.48 -1.34 -25.37
C ALA A 20 25.79 -0.40 -24.36
N ILE A 21 24.97 0.55 -24.82
CA ILE A 21 24.12 1.33 -23.92
C ILE A 21 22.99 0.39 -23.51
N PRO A 22 22.84 0.04 -22.22
CA PRO A 22 21.72 -0.77 -21.77
C PRO A 22 20.43 -0.04 -22.17
N THR A 23 19.66 -0.64 -23.09
CA THR A 23 18.32 -0.14 -23.37
C THR A 23 17.48 -0.45 -22.14
N PHE A 24 17.03 0.60 -21.44
CA PHE A 24 16.13 0.48 -20.28
C PHE A 24 14.72 0.01 -20.70
N GLU A 25 14.58 -0.65 -21.85
CA GLU A 25 13.32 -1.05 -22.47
C GLU A 25 12.60 -2.16 -21.69
N HIS A 26 13.26 -2.81 -20.74
CA HIS A 26 12.66 -3.78 -19.81
C HIS A 26 12.54 -3.27 -18.36
N LEU A 27 12.87 -2.00 -18.09
CA LEU A 27 12.64 -1.38 -16.76
C LEU A 27 11.29 -0.68 -16.65
N THR A 28 10.46 -0.76 -17.69
CA THR A 28 9.07 -0.28 -17.72
C THR A 28 8.05 -1.34 -17.30
N GLY A 29 8.50 -2.48 -16.79
CA GLY A 29 7.67 -3.46 -16.07
C GLY A 29 7.18 -2.88 -14.73
N TRP A 30 6.34 -1.85 -14.79
CA TRP A 30 5.75 -1.15 -13.63
C TRP A 30 4.88 -2.07 -12.77
N ASP A 31 4.58 -3.27 -13.27
CA ASP A 31 3.63 -4.20 -12.68
C ASP A 31 4.30 -5.18 -11.72
N ASP A 32 5.59 -5.49 -11.90
CA ASP A 32 6.23 -6.58 -11.18
C ASP A 32 7.14 -6.15 -10.01
N ASP A 33 7.62 -4.89 -9.95
CA ASP A 33 8.56 -4.51 -8.88
C ASP A 33 8.56 -3.02 -8.48
N MET A 34 7.40 -2.47 -8.09
CA MET A 34 7.36 -1.20 -7.33
C MET A 34 8.09 -1.29 -5.97
N GLY A 35 8.32 -2.50 -5.46
CA GLY A 35 9.11 -2.75 -4.25
C GLY A 35 10.55 -2.27 -4.37
N SER A 36 11.13 -2.31 -5.57
CA SER A 36 12.46 -1.75 -5.87
C SER A 36 12.51 -0.22 -5.75
N LEU A 37 11.44 0.50 -6.14
CA LEU A 37 11.36 1.96 -6.08
C LEU A 37 11.04 2.47 -4.68
N VAL A 38 10.17 1.75 -3.97
CA VAL A 38 9.74 2.11 -2.62
C VAL A 38 10.04 0.93 -1.69
N PRO A 39 11.22 0.92 -1.05
CA PRO A 39 11.60 -0.15 -0.14
C PRO A 39 10.54 -0.37 0.93
N GLY A 40 10.06 -1.61 1.03
CA GLY A 40 9.05 -2.02 2.01
C GLY A 40 7.59 -1.83 1.56
N ALA A 41 7.34 -1.43 0.30
CA ALA A 41 6.02 -1.49 -0.31
C ALA A 41 5.55 -2.93 -0.51
N ALA A 42 4.29 -3.20 -0.17
CA ALA A 42 3.64 -4.48 -0.35
C ALA A 42 2.15 -4.31 -0.62
N TYR A 43 1.54 -5.29 -1.28
CA TYR A 43 0.08 -5.40 -1.30
C TYR A 43 -0.45 -5.74 0.10
N VAL A 44 -1.62 -5.20 0.42
CA VAL A 44 -2.28 -5.45 1.70
C VAL A 44 -3.52 -6.29 1.46
N SER A 45 -3.47 -7.56 1.86
CA SER A 45 -4.59 -8.49 1.81
C SER A 45 -5.58 -8.21 2.94
N VAL A 46 -6.87 -8.33 2.64
CA VAL A 46 -7.97 -8.18 3.60
C VAL A 46 -8.49 -9.58 3.94
N ILE A 47 -8.45 -9.95 5.22
CA ILE A 47 -8.91 -11.26 5.71
C ILE A 47 -10.06 -11.04 6.68
N GLY A 48 -11.19 -11.69 6.47
CA GLY A 48 -12.36 -11.64 7.34
C GLY A 48 -13.22 -12.88 7.25
N ARG A 49 -14.29 -12.91 8.05
CA ARG A 49 -15.15 -14.10 8.17
C ARG A 49 -15.80 -14.55 6.85
N ARG A 50 -16.02 -13.62 5.91
CA ARG A 50 -16.59 -13.93 4.59
C ARG A 50 -15.62 -14.70 3.68
N ASP A 51 -14.33 -14.75 4.01
CA ASP A 51 -13.31 -15.43 3.21
C ASP A 51 -13.19 -16.93 3.54
N ALA A 52 -13.86 -17.41 4.60
CA ALA A 52 -13.83 -18.82 5.00
C ALA A 52 -14.57 -19.78 4.04
N GLY A 53 -15.28 -19.25 3.04
CA GLY A 53 -16.07 -20.05 2.07
C GLY A 53 -15.86 -19.69 0.60
N PHE A 54 -15.07 -18.66 0.28
CA PHE A 54 -14.78 -18.23 -1.09
C PHE A 54 -13.28 -17.96 -1.24
N PRO A 55 -12.58 -18.63 -2.17
CA PRO A 55 -11.11 -18.59 -2.26
C PRO A 55 -10.54 -17.31 -2.88
N LYS A 56 -11.37 -16.31 -3.21
CA LYS A 56 -10.88 -15.08 -3.85
C LYS A 56 -10.16 -14.22 -2.82
N THR A 57 -8.86 -14.05 -3.02
CA THR A 57 -8.06 -13.10 -2.24
C THR A 57 -8.61 -11.68 -2.43
N ARG A 58 -8.75 -10.94 -1.33
CA ARG A 58 -9.17 -9.55 -1.36
C ARG A 58 -8.01 -8.66 -0.96
N TYR A 59 -7.91 -7.50 -1.60
CA TYR A 59 -6.85 -6.52 -1.39
C TYR A 59 -7.46 -5.17 -0.98
N LEU A 60 -6.70 -4.45 -0.16
CA LEU A 60 -6.99 -3.08 0.23
C LEU A 60 -6.68 -2.17 -0.97
N ASN A 61 -7.67 -1.43 -1.43
CA ASN A 61 -7.56 -0.51 -2.57
C ASN A 61 -8.38 0.75 -2.31
N VAL A 62 -8.07 1.86 -2.99
CA VAL A 62 -8.98 3.02 -3.04
C VAL A 62 -10.20 2.69 -3.90
N HIS A 63 -11.35 3.29 -3.60
CA HIS A 63 -12.55 3.10 -4.43
C HIS A 63 -12.33 3.48 -5.91
N ASP A 64 -11.77 4.66 -6.17
CA ASP A 64 -11.46 5.16 -7.51
C ASP A 64 -9.97 4.93 -7.81
N GLU A 65 -9.67 4.13 -8.83
CA GLU A 65 -8.29 3.78 -9.18
C GLU A 65 -7.48 5.00 -9.60
N GLY A 66 -6.22 5.07 -9.16
CA GLY A 66 -5.33 6.17 -9.54
C GLY A 66 -5.54 7.47 -8.74
N ALA A 67 -6.55 7.53 -7.87
CA ALA A 67 -6.91 8.73 -7.12
C ALA A 67 -6.86 8.49 -5.60
N PRO A 68 -6.60 9.53 -4.79
CA PRO A 68 -6.82 9.47 -3.35
C PRO A 68 -8.31 9.40 -3.04
N GLY A 69 -8.69 8.59 -2.04
CA GLY A 69 -10.08 8.40 -1.66
C GLY A 69 -10.26 7.40 -0.53
N ASN A 70 -11.49 6.95 -0.35
CA ASN A 70 -11.83 5.96 0.69
C ASN A 70 -11.19 4.62 0.38
N LEU A 71 -10.55 4.02 1.39
CA LEU A 71 -10.03 2.66 1.25
C LEU A 71 -11.15 1.64 1.42
N THR A 72 -11.11 0.61 0.59
CA THR A 72 -12.11 -0.44 0.44
C THR A 72 -11.41 -1.79 0.24
N ALA A 73 -12.13 -2.88 0.52
CA ALA A 73 -11.67 -4.21 0.13
C ALA A 73 -12.20 -4.52 -1.26
N THR A 74 -11.31 -4.88 -2.18
CA THR A 74 -11.68 -5.27 -3.55
C THR A 74 -11.19 -6.69 -3.84
N THR A 75 -11.85 -7.39 -4.76
CA THR A 75 -11.44 -8.72 -5.19
C THR A 75 -10.26 -8.66 -6.15
N GLU A 76 -9.62 -9.81 -6.37
CA GLU A 76 -8.53 -10.02 -7.32
C GLU A 76 -8.82 -9.59 -8.76
N ASP A 77 -10.09 -9.42 -9.13
CA ASP A 77 -10.48 -8.91 -10.46
C ASP A 77 -9.99 -7.45 -10.69
N ARG A 78 -9.52 -6.78 -9.63
CA ARG A 78 -8.89 -5.46 -9.66
C ARG A 78 -7.42 -5.55 -9.26
N ARG A 79 -6.58 -4.78 -9.95
CA ARG A 79 -5.16 -4.65 -9.63
C ARG A 79 -4.96 -4.19 -8.17
N PRO A 80 -4.13 -4.89 -7.37
CA PRO A 80 -3.84 -4.47 -6.00
C PRO A 80 -2.89 -3.27 -5.97
N GLU A 81 -3.15 -2.35 -5.04
CA GLU A 81 -2.35 -1.17 -4.78
C GLU A 81 -1.29 -1.45 -3.71
N TRP A 82 -0.19 -0.71 -3.79
CA TRP A 82 0.98 -0.91 -2.93
C TRP A 82 0.90 0.00 -1.71
N PHE A 83 1.27 -0.52 -0.54
CA PHE A 83 1.32 0.24 0.70
C PHE A 83 2.63 0.02 1.44
N TYR A 84 3.11 1.06 2.11
CA TYR A 84 4.31 0.97 2.96
C TYR A 84 4.19 1.91 4.15
N ILE A 85 4.98 1.62 5.20
CA ILE A 85 5.06 2.47 6.39
C ILE A 85 6.42 3.16 6.43
N ARG A 86 6.42 4.47 6.65
CA ARG A 86 7.64 5.26 6.88
C ARG A 86 7.39 6.27 8.00
N LYS A 87 8.26 6.29 9.01
CA LYS A 87 8.12 7.20 10.19
C LYS A 87 6.72 7.16 10.80
N ASN A 88 6.24 5.95 11.12
CA ASN A 88 4.91 5.70 11.72
C ASN A 88 3.72 6.16 10.87
N GLN A 89 3.91 6.41 9.58
CA GLN A 89 2.87 6.83 8.65
C GLN A 89 2.71 5.78 7.56
N LEU A 90 1.47 5.32 7.33
CA LEU A 90 1.13 4.47 6.19
C LEU A 90 0.94 5.35 4.95
N TYR A 91 1.46 4.88 3.83
CA TYR A 91 1.38 5.50 2.52
C TYR A 91 0.85 4.50 1.51
N GLN A 92 0.07 5.00 0.57
CA GLN A 92 -0.35 4.31 -0.64
C GLN A 92 0.52 4.78 -1.81
N VAL A 93 1.07 3.85 -2.56
CA VAL A 93 1.80 4.12 -3.81
C VAL A 93 0.85 3.84 -4.95
N ILE A 94 0.50 4.90 -5.68
CA ILE A 94 -0.40 4.79 -6.83
C ILE A 94 0.40 4.56 -8.11
N ASN A 95 1.49 5.29 -8.29
CA ASN A 95 2.38 5.18 -9.43
C ASN A 95 3.78 5.70 -9.06
N SER A 96 4.69 5.77 -10.03
CA SER A 96 6.08 6.22 -9.86
C SER A 96 6.24 7.68 -9.39
N THR A 97 5.19 8.49 -9.48
CA THR A 97 5.22 9.94 -9.18
C THR A 97 4.28 10.35 -8.05
N ALA A 98 3.35 9.48 -7.66
CA ALA A 98 2.28 9.79 -6.72
C ALA A 98 2.27 8.79 -5.55
N ILE A 99 2.63 9.33 -4.38
CA ILE A 99 2.54 8.65 -3.10
C ILE A 99 1.64 9.47 -2.19
N TYR A 100 0.60 8.84 -1.65
CA TYR A 100 -0.39 9.51 -0.84
C TYR A 100 -0.41 8.97 0.59
N PRO A 101 -0.39 9.84 1.62
CA PRO A 101 -0.56 9.40 3.00
C PRO A 101 -1.95 8.81 3.22
N VAL A 102 -1.98 7.67 3.92
CA VAL A 102 -3.20 7.08 4.45
C VAL A 102 -3.54 7.75 5.78
N ASN A 103 -4.65 8.46 5.77
CA ASN A 103 -5.16 9.22 6.87
C ASN A 103 -6.31 8.48 7.56
N ILE A 104 -6.54 8.88 8.80
CA ILE A 104 -7.71 8.46 9.56
C ILE A 104 -8.60 9.68 9.77
N LYS A 105 -9.88 9.55 9.39
CA LYS A 105 -10.88 10.60 9.52
C LYS A 105 -12.00 10.16 10.43
N ASN A 106 -12.31 11.00 11.40
CA ASN A 106 -13.50 10.86 12.21
C ASN A 106 -14.73 11.23 11.36
N MET A 107 -15.67 10.29 11.23
CA MET A 107 -16.86 10.45 10.39
C MET A 107 -18.05 11.11 11.08
N THR A 108 -18.03 11.23 12.41
CA THR A 108 -19.17 11.72 13.20
C THR A 108 -18.82 12.90 14.11
N GLY A 109 -17.56 13.33 14.14
CA GLY A 109 -17.09 14.43 15.00
C GLY A 109 -17.09 14.11 16.50
N THR A 110 -17.30 12.85 16.88
CA THR A 110 -17.38 12.37 18.27
C THR A 110 -16.40 11.22 18.48
N SER A 111 -15.86 11.05 19.70
CA SER A 111 -14.75 10.12 20.01
C SER A 111 -15.11 8.64 19.86
N ASP A 112 -16.40 8.31 19.86
CA ASP A 112 -16.88 6.94 20.10
C ASP A 112 -17.25 6.19 18.81
N PHE A 113 -17.00 6.78 17.65
CA PHE A 113 -17.48 6.31 16.36
C PHE A 113 -16.34 5.85 15.44
N PRO A 114 -16.66 5.02 14.43
CA PRO A 114 -15.64 4.40 13.61
C PRO A 114 -14.82 5.44 12.87
N LEU A 115 -13.51 5.28 13.01
CA LEU A 115 -12.50 6.02 12.30
C LEU A 115 -12.37 5.44 10.89
N GLN A 116 -12.68 6.24 9.86
CA GLN A 116 -12.56 5.79 8.47
C GLN A 116 -11.13 5.95 7.98
N ILE A 117 -10.64 4.93 7.26
CA ILE A 117 -9.33 4.97 6.62
C ILE A 117 -9.49 5.50 5.19
N LEU A 118 -8.69 6.50 4.84
CA LEU A 118 -8.71 7.11 3.51
C LEU A 118 -7.31 7.51 3.06
N SER A 119 -7.05 7.38 1.77
CA SER A 119 -5.89 7.97 1.14
C SER A 119 -6.17 9.43 0.79
N GLY A 120 -5.22 10.33 1.08
CA GLY A 120 -5.40 11.76 0.83
C GLY A 120 -4.15 12.40 0.23
N GLN A 121 -4.33 13.50 -0.52
CA GLN A 121 -3.21 14.24 -1.12
C GLN A 121 -2.24 14.84 -0.10
N LYS A 122 -2.74 15.12 1.10
CA LYS A 122 -1.98 15.71 2.20
C LYS A 122 -2.20 14.86 3.44
N LYS A 123 -1.19 14.85 4.32
CA LYS A 123 -1.35 14.26 5.65
C LYS A 123 -2.39 15.08 6.40
N THR A 124 -3.50 14.44 6.73
CA THR A 124 -4.65 15.05 7.40
C THR A 124 -5.16 14.11 8.50
N GLY A 125 -5.94 14.62 9.43
CA GLY A 125 -6.39 13.85 10.59
C GLY A 125 -5.42 13.95 11.77
N ASN A 126 -5.46 12.95 12.64
CA ASN A 126 -4.86 13.09 13.97
C ASN A 126 -3.33 13.08 13.95
N ARG A 127 -2.72 14.06 14.64
CA ARG A 127 -1.27 14.27 14.69
C ARG A 127 -0.52 13.15 15.41
N TYR A 128 -1.20 12.41 16.28
CA TYR A 128 -0.59 11.47 17.23
C TYR A 128 -0.78 9.99 16.85
N GLY A 129 -1.41 9.73 15.70
CA GLY A 129 -1.57 8.38 15.20
C GLY A 129 -0.27 7.78 14.68
N SER A 130 -0.04 6.50 14.95
CA SER A 130 1.07 5.71 14.41
C SER A 130 0.57 4.43 13.77
N TRP A 131 1.04 4.19 12.54
CA TRP A 131 0.89 2.92 11.83
C TRP A 131 2.11 2.05 12.08
N ARG A 132 1.89 0.75 12.30
CA ARG A 132 2.97 -0.24 12.38
C ARG A 132 2.54 -1.61 11.88
N TRP A 133 3.52 -2.39 11.43
CA TRP A 133 3.34 -3.82 11.16
C TRP A 133 3.70 -4.62 12.41
N GLN A 134 2.90 -5.64 12.75
CA GLN A 134 3.24 -6.64 13.76
C GLN A 134 3.08 -8.03 13.14
N GLY A 135 4.21 -8.67 12.81
CA GLY A 135 4.20 -9.75 11.83
C GLY A 135 3.66 -9.23 10.49
N SER A 136 2.72 -9.95 9.88
CA SER A 136 2.04 -9.49 8.66
C SER A 136 0.90 -8.51 8.92
N MET A 137 0.41 -8.39 10.15
CA MET A 137 -0.83 -7.66 10.44
C MET A 137 -0.57 -6.15 10.66
N LEU A 138 -1.44 -5.31 10.11
CA LEU A 138 -1.39 -3.85 10.24
C LEU A 138 -2.06 -3.41 11.55
N PHE A 139 -1.41 -2.49 12.26
CA PHE A 139 -1.92 -1.86 13.47
C PHE A 139 -1.97 -0.35 13.31
N TYR A 140 -2.99 0.27 13.92
CA TYR A 140 -3.06 1.70 14.14
C TYR A 140 -3.19 1.99 15.63
N GLU A 141 -2.35 2.89 16.12
CA GLU A 141 -2.26 3.28 17.51
C GLU A 141 -2.35 4.79 17.66
N GLU A 142 -2.95 5.24 18.75
CA GLU A 142 -3.10 6.65 19.07
C GLU A 142 -2.92 6.84 20.59
N GLY A 143 -1.75 7.35 20.98
CA GLY A 143 -1.40 7.46 22.40
C GLY A 143 -1.35 6.10 23.08
N LYS A 144 -2.26 5.85 24.03
CA LYS A 144 -2.39 4.55 24.74
C LYS A 144 -3.43 3.62 24.13
N MET A 145 -4.15 4.08 23.11
CA MET A 145 -5.22 3.33 22.47
C MET A 145 -4.72 2.65 21.20
N SER A 146 -5.30 1.50 20.86
CA SER A 146 -4.89 0.68 19.72
C SER A 146 -6.10 -0.01 19.14
N ASN A 147 -6.15 -0.13 17.82
CA ASN A 147 -7.17 -0.94 17.18
C ASN A 147 -6.98 -2.46 17.35
N SER A 148 -5.86 -2.89 17.96
CA SER A 148 -5.52 -4.30 18.13
C SER A 148 -5.52 -5.10 16.80
N GLY A 149 -5.21 -4.41 15.69
CA GLY A 149 -5.19 -4.99 14.35
C GLY A 149 -6.57 -5.25 13.75
N LEU A 150 -7.65 -4.82 14.43
CA LEU A 150 -9.02 -5.05 14.01
C LEU A 150 -9.56 -3.87 13.18
N PHE A 151 -10.13 -4.22 12.05
CA PHE A 151 -10.77 -3.31 11.11
C PHE A 151 -12.18 -3.81 10.79
N TYR A 152 -12.95 -2.95 10.15
CA TYR A 152 -14.34 -3.22 9.81
C TYR A 152 -14.59 -2.78 8.39
N GLU A 153 -15.07 -3.72 7.57
CA GLU A 153 -15.62 -3.42 6.26
C GLU A 153 -17.10 -3.11 6.43
N CYS A 154 -17.48 -1.85 6.16
CA CYS A 154 -18.85 -1.36 6.32
C CYS A 154 -19.36 -0.75 5.02
N LEU A 155 -20.67 -0.75 4.83
CA LEU A 155 -21.30 0.05 3.76
C LEU A 155 -21.54 1.47 4.27
N ILE A 156 -21.07 2.47 3.52
CA ILE A 156 -21.40 3.88 3.75
C ILE A 156 -22.72 4.27 3.09
N SER A 157 -23.26 5.43 3.46
CA SER A 157 -24.39 6.05 2.77
C SER A 157 -24.10 6.12 1.27
N GLY A 158 -24.95 5.49 0.46
CA GLY A 158 -24.71 5.28 -0.98
C GLY A 158 -24.27 3.87 -1.38
N GLY A 159 -24.18 2.94 -0.42
CA GLY A 159 -23.95 1.52 -0.69
C GLY A 159 -22.50 1.17 -1.05
N ARG A 160 -21.58 2.13 -1.00
CA ARG A 160 -20.15 1.89 -1.24
C ARG A 160 -19.51 1.23 0.00
N PRO A 161 -18.60 0.27 -0.17
CA PRO A 161 -17.83 -0.25 0.96
C PRO A 161 -16.79 0.77 1.43
N GLY A 162 -16.36 0.65 2.68
CA GLY A 162 -15.26 1.40 3.27
C GLY A 162 -14.63 0.64 4.42
N ILE A 163 -13.34 0.89 4.68
CA ILE A 163 -12.62 0.33 5.81
C ILE A 163 -12.60 1.32 6.98
N PHE A 164 -12.97 0.80 8.14
CA PHE A 164 -13.11 1.52 9.39
C PHE A 164 -12.32 0.84 10.50
N THR A 165 -12.03 1.57 11.56
CA THR A 165 -11.42 1.01 12.76
C THR A 165 -11.92 1.72 14.03
N PHE A 166 -11.73 1.08 15.17
CA PHE A 166 -12.02 1.64 16.48
C PHE A 166 -10.77 1.52 17.34
N LEU A 167 -10.47 2.56 18.11
CA LEU A 167 -9.33 2.58 19.03
C LEU A 167 -9.62 1.93 20.38
N GLN A 168 -10.89 1.63 20.63
CA GLN A 168 -11.37 0.93 21.82
C GLN A 168 -12.17 -0.30 21.39
N PRO A 169 -12.12 -1.40 22.17
CA PRO A 169 -12.94 -2.56 21.91
C PRO A 169 -14.43 -2.19 21.93
N THR A 170 -15.11 -2.42 20.81
CA THR A 170 -16.55 -2.19 20.67
C THR A 170 -17.20 -3.43 20.06
N LYS A 171 -18.51 -3.56 20.26
CA LYS A 171 -19.30 -4.56 19.52
C LYS A 171 -19.23 -4.23 18.04
N THR A 172 -19.08 -5.25 17.19
CA THR A 172 -19.15 -5.07 15.73
C THR A 172 -20.42 -4.31 15.34
N PRO A 173 -20.31 -3.18 14.63
CA PRO A 173 -21.47 -2.41 14.24
C PRO A 173 -22.37 -3.19 13.28
N ASP A 174 -23.66 -2.87 13.28
CA ASP A 174 -24.61 -3.49 12.35
C ASP A 174 -24.19 -3.22 10.89
N LYS A 175 -24.32 -4.24 10.05
CA LYS A 175 -23.93 -4.22 8.62
C LYS A 175 -22.44 -4.05 8.35
N CYS A 176 -21.59 -4.17 9.37
CA CYS A 176 -20.14 -4.26 9.21
C CYS A 176 -19.65 -5.69 9.37
N SER A 177 -18.54 -6.01 8.70
CA SER A 177 -17.83 -7.29 8.86
C SER A 177 -16.44 -7.04 9.44
N PRO A 178 -16.03 -7.75 10.52
CA PRO A 178 -14.69 -7.61 11.05
C PRO A 178 -13.68 -8.21 10.08
N VAL A 179 -12.58 -7.48 9.86
CA VAL A 179 -11.48 -7.86 8.99
C VAL A 179 -10.13 -7.50 9.62
N THR A 180 -9.08 -8.18 9.19
CA THR A 180 -7.68 -7.87 9.48
C THR A 180 -6.96 -7.55 8.18
N LEU A 181 -5.95 -6.69 8.25
CA LEU A 181 -5.19 -6.22 7.09
C LEU A 181 -3.78 -6.78 7.17
N HIS A 182 -3.32 -7.46 6.12
CA HIS A 182 -2.08 -8.22 6.13
C HIS A 182 -1.17 -7.91 4.94
N ALA A 183 0.12 -7.75 5.18
CA ALA A 183 1.14 -7.73 4.13
C ALA A 183 1.97 -9.02 4.20
N PHE A 184 1.72 -9.96 3.28
CA PHE A 184 2.42 -11.25 3.22
C PHE A 184 3.64 -11.25 2.29
N ASN A 185 3.65 -10.35 1.30
CA ASN A 185 4.71 -10.30 0.28
C ASN A 185 6.04 -9.76 0.82
N LYS A 186 6.11 -9.52 2.14
CA LYS A 186 7.37 -9.33 2.83
C LYS A 186 8.05 -10.67 3.07
N LEU A 187 9.12 -10.89 2.30
CA LEU A 187 10.39 -11.15 2.96
C LEU A 187 10.62 -9.97 3.91
N PHE A 188 10.36 -10.17 5.20
CA PHE A 188 10.71 -9.22 6.25
C PHE A 188 12.24 -9.16 6.33
N LEU A 189 12.87 -8.47 5.38
CA LEU A 189 14.28 -8.12 5.44
C LEU A 189 14.42 -7.06 6.55
N LYS A 190 14.51 -7.59 7.78
CA LYS A 190 15.31 -7.12 8.90
C LYS A 190 15.47 -5.60 8.99
N GLU A 191 14.58 -4.95 9.75
CA GLU A 191 14.89 -3.66 10.35
C GLU A 191 14.81 -3.79 11.87
N GLN A 192 15.99 -3.89 12.50
CA GLN A 192 16.31 -3.11 13.69
C GLN A 192 17.84 -3.04 13.80
N PRO A 193 18.46 -1.85 13.73
CA PRO A 193 19.79 -1.71 14.30
C PRO A 193 19.66 -1.87 15.81
N ASP A 194 20.45 -2.79 16.38
CA ASP A 194 20.63 -2.88 17.82
C ASP A 194 21.07 -1.51 18.33
N VAL A 195 20.22 -0.85 19.12
CA VAL A 195 20.63 0.28 19.95
C VAL A 195 21.05 -0.33 21.29
N PRO A 196 22.34 -0.40 21.62
CA PRO A 196 22.76 -0.78 22.95
C PRO A 196 22.32 0.30 23.95
N LEU A 197 21.73 -0.16 25.07
CA LEU A 197 21.50 0.61 26.30
C LEU A 197 22.83 0.97 26.98
#